data_AF-A0A7J7KZP5-F1
#
_entry.id   AF-A0A7J7KZP5-F1
#
_cell.length_a   1.000
_cell.length_b   1.000
_cell.length_c   1.000
_cell.angle_alpha   90.00
_cell.angle_beta   90.00
_cell.angle_gamma   90.00
#
_symmetry.space_group_name_H-M   'P 1'
#
loop_
_entity.id
_entity.type
_entity.pdbx_description
1 polymer ?
#
loop_
_entity_poly.entity_id
_entity_poly.type
_entity_poly.pdbx_seq_one_letter_code
_entity_poly.pdbx_strand_id
1 'polypeptide(L)'
;MDSLSQKAKLHDDDDDDGSLIDIILLWSLENAFNEDFYEHKAIPASLGVSTEKQCDVNSLAVSRKAKEAIGRITKLTYTDGRTMVINVEYNKLEPLLRATGYPDGDVNCEIGYSPIPRNINQPILKLDSYIEELIKIEGAILEFVNPKYKDFSKTSFKSSTRLECMMQDYPKTLSLSARVRFIVMDTERAYAPMMNNPEDVAKVPKGSPYHSATSSEMAIYRANGKILREAGCKITDPIIEEFNGQERSTLVIKGHNVAIEDLTLDGALIISSAEGAEDAKVATVIGKVQNKGFILEKVDKSETSEIARIRGFKIKDVE
;
A
#
# COMPACT_ATOMS: atom_id res chain seq x y z
N MET A 1 21.72 30.94 -25.74
CA MET A 1 22.44 32.20 -25.49
C MET A 1 21.95 32.70 -24.14
N ASP A 2 22.30 31.99 -23.07
CA ASP A 2 23.59 32.06 -22.37
C ASP A 2 23.70 33.39 -21.62
N SER A 3 24.04 33.48 -20.34
CA SER A 3 24.52 32.50 -19.37
C SER A 3 24.69 33.21 -18.02
N LEU A 4 24.36 32.48 -16.94
CA LEU A 4 25.18 32.29 -15.73
C LEU A 4 25.80 33.50 -14.97
N SER A 5 25.38 33.57 -13.70
CA SER A 5 26.22 33.36 -12.50
C SER A 5 26.75 34.54 -11.68
N GLN A 6 26.82 34.26 -10.36
CA GLN A 6 27.52 34.92 -9.24
C GLN A 6 26.66 35.92 -8.44
N LYS A 7 26.46 35.79 -7.11
CA LYS A 7 27.17 35.05 -6.04
C LYS A 7 26.19 34.72 -4.90
N ALA A 8 26.09 33.45 -4.53
CA ALA A 8 25.65 33.02 -3.20
C ALA A 8 26.87 33.01 -2.27
N LYS A 9 26.75 33.58 -1.08
CA LYS A 9 27.68 33.38 0.04
C LYS A 9 27.00 32.42 1.01
N LEU A 10 27.66 31.29 1.27
CA LEU A 10 27.38 30.45 2.44
C LEU A 10 27.80 31.24 3.68
N HIS A 11 26.88 31.33 4.64
CA HIS A 11 27.24 31.58 6.03
C HIS A 11 27.04 30.24 6.73
N ASP A 12 28.15 29.62 7.11
CA ASP A 12 28.17 28.62 8.19
C ASP A 12 28.00 29.40 9.47
N ASP A 13 26.91 29.12 10.20
CA ASP A 13 26.83 29.32 11.64
C ASP A 13 26.48 27.94 12.22
N ASP A 14 27.52 27.21 12.58
CA ASP A 14 27.46 26.15 13.58
C ASP A 14 27.17 26.81 14.92
N ASP A 15 26.01 26.54 15.52
CA ASP A 15 25.78 26.45 16.98
C ASP A 15 24.34 25.95 17.26
N ASP A 16 24.22 24.62 17.34
CA ASP A 16 23.59 23.81 18.39
C ASP A 16 22.31 24.30 19.13
N ASP A 17 21.16 23.73 18.77
CA ASP A 17 20.21 23.04 19.68
C ASP A 17 19.22 22.26 18.79
N GLY A 18 19.53 20.98 18.59
CA GLY A 18 18.67 20.05 17.88
C GLY A 18 17.51 19.56 18.73
N SER A 19 16.30 20.06 18.48
CA SER A 19 15.07 19.36 18.84
C SER A 19 14.44 18.71 17.60
N LEU A 20 14.73 17.41 17.44
CA LEU A 20 14.12 16.52 16.46
C LEU A 20 12.61 16.41 16.74
N ILE A 21 11.80 16.64 15.72
CA ILE A 21 10.35 16.42 15.78
C ILE A 21 10.12 14.97 15.38
N ASP A 22 9.43 14.22 16.22
CA ASP A 22 9.04 12.84 15.98
C ASP A 22 7.53 12.74 16.05
N ILE A 23 6.89 12.37 14.94
CA ILE A 23 5.44 12.33 14.83
C ILE A 23 5.02 10.99 14.23
N ILE A 24 4.35 10.16 15.04
CA ILE A 24 3.55 9.04 14.56
C ILE A 24 2.08 9.48 14.55
N LEU A 25 1.49 9.65 13.38
CA LEU A 25 0.04 9.87 13.25
C LEU A 25 -0.68 8.52 13.38
N LEU A 26 -1.24 8.26 14.57
CA LEU A 26 -2.07 7.07 14.81
C LEU A 26 -3.50 7.31 14.29
N TRP A 27 -3.91 6.48 13.35
CA TRP A 27 -5.32 6.28 12.99
C TRP A 27 -5.76 4.95 13.60
N SER A 28 -6.83 4.96 14.40
CA SER A 28 -7.35 3.76 15.07
C SER A 28 -7.96 2.79 14.05
N LEU A 29 -7.70 1.49 14.24
CA LEU A 29 -8.34 0.40 13.49
C LEU A 29 -9.89 0.42 13.59
N GLU A 30 -10.48 1.08 14.58
CA GLU A 30 -11.94 1.25 14.65
C GLU A 30 -12.48 2.23 13.59
N ASN A 31 -11.65 3.17 13.13
CA ASN A 31 -11.97 4.05 11.99
C ASN A 31 -11.46 3.50 10.65
N ALA A 32 -10.64 2.45 10.66
CA ALA A 32 -10.12 1.80 9.45
C ALA A 32 -11.17 1.07 8.59
N PHE A 33 -12.42 1.06 9.05
CA PHE A 33 -13.56 0.62 8.25
C PHE A 33 -14.13 1.71 7.32
N ASN A 34 -13.64 2.96 7.38
CA ASN A 34 -13.83 3.91 6.29
C ASN A 34 -12.77 3.65 5.21
N GLU A 35 -13.22 3.36 3.99
CA GLU A 35 -12.46 2.83 2.84
C GLU A 35 -11.35 3.78 2.30
N ASP A 36 -11.03 4.86 3.00
CA ASP A 36 -10.44 6.08 2.44
C ASP A 36 -8.90 6.12 2.42
N PHE A 37 -8.18 5.33 3.21
CA PHE A 37 -6.74 5.59 3.42
C PHE A 37 -5.88 5.41 2.15
N TYR A 38 -6.20 4.42 1.31
CA TYR A 38 -5.50 4.21 0.03
C TYR A 38 -6.07 5.06 -1.10
N GLU A 39 -7.36 5.41 -1.01
CA GLU A 39 -8.01 6.29 -1.99
C GLU A 39 -7.33 7.65 -2.08
N HIS A 40 -6.77 8.16 -0.97
CA HIS A 40 -6.19 9.50 -0.96
C HIS A 40 -4.76 9.59 -1.49
N LYS A 41 -4.04 8.46 -1.69
CA LYS A 41 -2.59 8.49 -2.01
C LYS A 41 -2.28 8.07 -3.43
N ALA A 42 -2.70 6.88 -3.82
CA ALA A 42 -2.31 6.30 -5.11
C ALA A 42 -3.33 6.55 -6.23
N ILE A 43 -4.62 6.64 -5.88
CA ILE A 43 -5.70 6.82 -6.85
C ILE A 43 -5.62 8.18 -7.56
N PRO A 44 -5.39 9.33 -6.90
CA PRO A 44 -5.38 10.63 -7.60
C PRO A 44 -4.26 10.72 -8.63
N ALA A 45 -3.05 10.24 -8.28
CA ALA A 45 -1.93 10.15 -9.22
C ALA A 45 -2.28 9.21 -10.40
N SER A 46 -2.91 8.07 -10.10
CA SER A 46 -3.31 7.10 -11.12
C SER A 46 -4.43 7.60 -12.02
N LEU A 47 -5.35 8.41 -11.50
CA LEU A 47 -6.39 9.12 -12.27
C LEU A 47 -5.74 10.16 -13.19
N GLY A 48 -4.83 10.98 -12.67
CA GLY A 48 -4.09 11.96 -13.46
C GLY A 48 -3.35 11.33 -14.64
N VAL A 49 -2.62 10.24 -14.39
CA VAL A 49 -1.94 9.46 -15.43
C VAL A 49 -2.93 8.80 -16.40
N SER A 50 -4.06 8.28 -15.91
CA SER A 50 -5.11 7.70 -16.75
C SER A 50 -5.68 8.73 -17.72
N THR A 51 -5.95 9.95 -17.26
CA THR A 51 -6.42 11.05 -18.11
C THR A 51 -5.35 11.48 -19.11
N GLU A 52 -4.11 11.70 -18.66
CA GLU A 52 -3.02 12.12 -19.56
C GLU A 52 -2.73 11.10 -20.66
N LYS A 53 -2.75 9.80 -20.31
CA LYS A 53 -2.50 8.70 -21.25
C LYS A 53 -3.77 8.16 -21.93
N GLN A 54 -4.92 8.78 -21.63
CA GLN A 54 -6.24 8.41 -22.15
C GLN A 54 -6.58 6.93 -21.91
N CYS A 55 -6.17 6.35 -20.78
CA CYS A 55 -6.38 4.92 -20.50
C CYS A 55 -7.86 4.56 -20.47
N ASP A 56 -8.22 3.43 -21.08
CA ASP A 56 -9.54 2.82 -20.87
C ASP A 56 -9.53 1.96 -19.59
N VAL A 57 -8.37 1.33 -19.31
CA VAL A 57 -8.07 0.62 -18.06
C VAL A 57 -6.64 0.94 -17.63
N ASN A 58 -6.45 1.26 -16.35
CA ASN A 58 -5.13 1.43 -15.75
C ASN A 58 -5.06 0.67 -14.42
N SER A 59 -4.33 -0.43 -14.37
CA SER A 59 -4.16 -1.22 -13.14
C SER A 59 -3.01 -0.68 -12.30
N LEU A 60 -3.23 -0.49 -11.00
CA LEU A 60 -2.13 -0.19 -10.09
C LEU A 60 -1.30 -1.44 -9.83
N ALA A 61 0.00 -1.23 -9.74
CA ALA A 61 0.99 -2.24 -9.47
C ALA A 61 2.05 -1.72 -8.50
N VAL A 62 2.78 -2.63 -7.85
CA VAL A 62 3.89 -2.27 -6.95
C VAL A 62 5.10 -3.16 -7.20
N SER A 63 6.27 -2.69 -6.81
CA SER A 63 7.50 -3.49 -6.84
C SER A 63 7.37 -4.73 -5.95
N ARG A 64 7.95 -5.85 -6.39
CA ARG A 64 7.96 -7.13 -5.66
C ARG A 64 9.28 -7.87 -5.83
N LYS A 65 9.58 -8.81 -4.96
CA LYS A 65 10.68 -9.76 -5.20
C LYS A 65 10.25 -10.82 -6.21
N ALA A 66 11.23 -11.31 -6.97
CA ALA A 66 11.07 -12.44 -7.85
C ALA A 66 10.58 -13.68 -7.08
N LYS A 67 9.79 -14.53 -7.74
CA LYS A 67 9.29 -15.82 -7.24
C LYS A 67 8.30 -15.75 -6.06
N GLU A 68 7.84 -14.56 -5.67
CA GLU A 68 6.69 -14.43 -4.76
C GLU A 68 5.44 -15.11 -5.35
N ALA A 69 4.50 -15.59 -4.54
CA ALA A 69 3.32 -16.34 -4.98
C ALA A 69 2.06 -15.44 -5.09
N ILE A 70 2.10 -14.46 -5.99
CA ILE A 70 1.13 -13.35 -6.11
C ILE A 70 0.75 -13.05 -7.57
N GLY A 71 -0.34 -12.37 -7.87
CA GLY A 71 -0.62 -11.91 -9.25
C GLY A 71 0.42 -10.87 -9.72
N ARG A 72 0.73 -10.83 -11.02
CA ARG A 72 1.61 -9.81 -11.61
C ARG A 72 1.12 -9.35 -12.94
N ILE A 73 1.32 -8.07 -13.23
CA ILE A 73 0.86 -7.48 -14.48
C ILE A 73 2.00 -7.41 -15.47
N THR A 74 1.73 -7.79 -16.71
CA THR A 74 2.73 -7.77 -17.79
C THR A 74 2.08 -7.48 -19.13
N LYS A 75 2.89 -7.04 -20.09
CA LYS A 75 2.49 -6.94 -21.49
C LYS A 75 2.86 -8.25 -22.20
N LEU A 76 1.84 -9.03 -22.52
CA LEU A 76 1.97 -10.23 -23.36
C LEU A 76 2.06 -9.84 -24.83
N THR A 77 2.89 -10.54 -25.60
CA THR A 77 2.96 -10.44 -27.05
C THR A 77 2.70 -11.81 -27.64
N TYR A 78 1.66 -11.92 -28.47
CA TYR A 78 1.28 -13.14 -29.17
C TYR A 78 2.14 -13.34 -30.41
N THR A 79 2.18 -14.57 -30.93
CA THR A 79 2.96 -14.92 -32.13
C THR A 79 2.50 -14.19 -33.39
N ASP A 80 1.25 -13.73 -33.43
CA ASP A 80 0.68 -12.93 -34.51
C ASP A 80 0.92 -11.41 -34.33
N GLY A 81 1.70 -11.01 -33.33
CA GLY A 81 2.06 -9.61 -33.07
C GLY A 81 1.04 -8.85 -32.21
N ARG A 82 -0.12 -9.42 -31.88
CA ARG A 82 -1.06 -8.79 -30.94
C ARG A 82 -0.41 -8.65 -29.56
N THR A 83 -0.79 -7.60 -28.83
CA THR A 83 -0.31 -7.40 -27.46
C THR A 83 -1.46 -7.18 -26.50
N MET A 84 -1.29 -7.62 -25.26
CA MET A 84 -2.28 -7.45 -24.20
C MET A 84 -1.60 -7.19 -22.86
N VAL A 85 -2.02 -6.14 -22.17
CA VAL A 85 -1.61 -5.87 -20.79
C VAL A 85 -2.58 -6.59 -19.86
N ILE A 86 -2.09 -7.52 -19.06
CA ILE A 86 -2.97 -8.31 -18.18
C ILE A 86 -2.24 -8.87 -16.96
N ASN A 87 -3.02 -9.23 -15.95
CA ASN A 87 -2.57 -10.05 -14.85
C ASN A 87 -2.23 -11.49 -15.32
N VAL A 88 -1.07 -11.97 -14.89
CA VAL A 88 -0.59 -13.33 -15.04
C VAL A 88 -0.39 -13.91 -13.64
N GLU A 89 -1.10 -15.00 -13.36
CA GLU A 89 -1.01 -15.70 -12.08
C GLU A 89 0.38 -16.31 -11.86
N TYR A 90 0.79 -16.39 -10.60
CA TYR A 90 2.15 -16.79 -10.22
C TYR A 90 2.55 -18.17 -10.75
N ASN A 91 1.60 -19.10 -10.79
CA ASN A 91 1.78 -20.46 -11.28
C ASN A 91 1.90 -20.54 -12.81
N LYS A 92 1.55 -19.48 -13.53
CA LYS A 92 1.65 -19.38 -15.00
C LYS A 92 2.88 -18.59 -15.46
N LEU A 93 3.36 -17.63 -14.66
CA LEU A 93 4.46 -16.75 -15.06
C LEU A 93 5.75 -17.53 -15.33
N GLU A 94 6.16 -18.40 -14.40
CA GLU A 94 7.46 -19.09 -14.50
C GLU A 94 7.56 -19.98 -15.76
N PRO A 95 6.57 -20.85 -16.08
CA PRO A 95 6.56 -21.55 -17.36
C PRO A 95 6.56 -20.62 -18.58
N LEU A 96 5.81 -19.50 -18.52
CA LEU A 96 5.69 -18.56 -19.62
C LEU A 96 7.04 -17.88 -19.92
N LEU A 97 7.76 -17.42 -18.90
CA LEU A 97 9.07 -16.78 -19.03
C LEU A 97 10.10 -17.73 -19.64
N ARG A 98 10.18 -18.95 -19.12
CA ARG A 98 11.09 -19.98 -19.64
C ARG A 98 10.81 -20.32 -21.10
N ALA A 99 9.54 -20.38 -21.49
CA ALA A 99 9.14 -20.64 -22.87
C ALA A 99 9.40 -19.46 -23.82
N THR A 100 9.59 -18.24 -23.30
CA THR A 100 9.68 -17.00 -24.10
C THR A 100 11.05 -16.33 -24.06
N GLY A 101 12.11 -17.09 -23.74
CA GLY A 101 13.50 -16.64 -23.84
C GLY A 101 14.12 -16.15 -22.53
N TYR A 102 13.48 -16.40 -21.39
CA TYR A 102 14.02 -16.11 -20.06
C TYR A 102 14.34 -17.42 -19.33
N PRO A 103 15.50 -18.06 -19.60
CA PRO A 103 15.83 -19.39 -19.07
C PRO A 103 15.90 -19.42 -17.55
N ASP A 104 16.22 -18.30 -16.90
CA ASP A 104 16.28 -18.20 -15.44
C ASP A 104 14.91 -17.93 -14.79
N GLY A 105 13.87 -17.72 -15.61
CA GLY A 105 12.51 -17.45 -15.16
C GLY A 105 12.36 -16.05 -14.56
N ASP A 106 11.57 -15.93 -13.50
CA ASP A 106 11.39 -14.67 -12.78
C ASP A 106 12.61 -14.41 -11.87
N VAL A 107 13.38 -13.38 -12.21
CA VAL A 107 14.61 -12.98 -11.50
C VAL A 107 14.58 -11.50 -11.13
N ASN A 108 15.25 -11.14 -10.04
CA ASN A 108 15.40 -9.73 -9.66
C ASN A 108 16.39 -9.04 -10.62
N CYS A 109 16.09 -7.80 -11.00
CA CYS A 109 17.04 -6.92 -11.68
C CYS A 109 18.01 -6.26 -10.67
N GLU A 110 18.89 -5.38 -11.17
CA GLU A 110 19.99 -4.76 -10.41
C GLU A 110 19.53 -4.00 -9.15
N ILE A 111 18.32 -3.43 -9.18
CA ILE A 111 17.73 -2.73 -8.03
C ILE A 111 17.11 -3.69 -7.00
N GLY A 112 17.25 -5.00 -7.18
CA GLY A 112 16.85 -6.02 -6.22
C GLY A 112 15.36 -6.41 -6.27
N TYR A 113 14.62 -6.03 -7.30
CA TYR A 113 13.20 -6.36 -7.49
C TYR A 113 12.96 -7.05 -8.83
N SER A 114 11.85 -7.78 -8.98
CA SER A 114 11.46 -8.31 -10.29
C SER A 114 11.10 -7.14 -11.23
N PRO A 115 11.50 -7.19 -12.52
CA PRO A 115 11.07 -6.22 -13.51
C PRO A 115 9.57 -6.34 -13.85
N ILE A 116 8.91 -7.42 -13.42
CA ILE A 116 7.48 -7.66 -13.64
C ILE A 116 6.74 -7.36 -12.33
N PRO A 117 6.05 -6.21 -12.23
CA PRO A 117 5.50 -5.74 -10.97
C PRO A 117 4.29 -6.55 -10.51
N ARG A 118 4.01 -6.50 -9.21
CA ARG A 118 2.82 -7.09 -8.59
C ARG A 118 1.59 -6.32 -9.02
N ASN A 119 0.58 -7.02 -9.52
CA ASN A 119 -0.75 -6.44 -9.66
C ASN A 119 -1.39 -6.38 -8.27
N ILE A 120 -1.84 -5.20 -7.84
CA ILE A 120 -2.48 -5.03 -6.52
C ILE A 120 -4.01 -5.03 -6.59
N ASN A 121 -4.58 -5.34 -7.77
CA ASN A 121 -6.02 -5.46 -7.98
C ASN A 121 -6.81 -4.17 -7.68
N GLN A 122 -6.19 -3.03 -7.94
CA GLN A 122 -6.85 -1.72 -7.95
C GLN A 122 -6.89 -1.21 -9.40
N PRO A 123 -7.94 -1.53 -10.17
CA PRO A 123 -8.11 -1.00 -11.52
C PRO A 123 -8.76 0.40 -11.50
N ILE A 124 -8.20 1.32 -12.29
CA ILE A 124 -8.83 2.59 -12.65
C ILE A 124 -9.48 2.40 -14.02
N LEU A 125 -10.79 2.64 -14.10
CA LEU A 125 -11.60 2.37 -15.29
C LEU A 125 -12.17 3.68 -15.84
N LYS A 126 -12.04 3.90 -17.15
CA LYS A 126 -12.76 4.99 -17.81
C LYS A 126 -14.23 4.59 -17.93
N LEU A 127 -15.10 5.38 -17.30
CA LEU A 127 -16.50 5.01 -17.10
C LEU A 127 -17.25 4.77 -18.42
N ASP A 128 -17.07 5.63 -19.43
CA ASP A 128 -17.76 5.50 -20.72
C ASP A 128 -17.46 4.14 -21.39
N SER A 129 -16.18 3.82 -21.58
CA SER A 129 -15.76 2.55 -22.18
C SER A 129 -16.11 1.34 -21.31
N TYR A 130 -16.14 1.53 -19.98
CA TYR A 130 -16.54 0.48 -19.06
C TYR A 130 -18.02 0.14 -19.20
N ILE A 131 -18.90 1.15 -19.21
CA ILE A 131 -20.35 0.96 -19.35
C ILE A 131 -20.69 0.36 -20.71
N GLU A 132 -20.07 0.85 -21.80
CA GLU A 132 -20.27 0.30 -23.14
C GLU A 132 -19.95 -1.20 -23.20
N GLU A 133 -18.78 -1.59 -22.68
CA GLU A 133 -18.39 -3.00 -22.68
C GLU A 133 -19.22 -3.83 -21.71
N LEU A 134 -19.57 -3.29 -20.53
CA LEU A 134 -20.41 -3.95 -19.53
C LEU A 134 -21.78 -4.33 -20.10
N ILE A 135 -22.43 -3.41 -20.83
CA ILE A 135 -23.71 -3.67 -21.50
C ILE A 135 -23.54 -4.73 -22.59
N LYS A 136 -22.48 -4.62 -23.39
CA LYS A 136 -22.20 -5.55 -24.50
C LYS A 136 -21.98 -6.99 -24.05
N ILE A 137 -21.33 -7.20 -22.91
CA ILE A 137 -21.02 -8.54 -22.38
C ILE A 137 -22.00 -8.98 -21.29
N GLU A 138 -22.99 -8.16 -20.94
CA GLU A 138 -23.93 -8.40 -19.84
C GLU A 138 -23.23 -8.71 -18.49
N GLY A 139 -22.06 -8.09 -18.26
CA GLY A 139 -21.21 -8.35 -17.09
C GLY A 139 -20.48 -9.69 -17.07
N ALA A 140 -20.53 -10.49 -18.14
CA ALA A 140 -19.85 -11.77 -18.21
C ALA A 140 -18.32 -11.62 -18.36
N ILE A 141 -17.57 -12.18 -17.42
CA ILE A 141 -16.11 -12.29 -17.46
C ILE A 141 -15.73 -13.76 -17.67
N LEU A 142 -14.62 -14.00 -18.38
CA LEU A 142 -14.13 -15.34 -18.66
C LEU A 142 -13.98 -16.17 -17.37
N GLU A 143 -14.67 -17.31 -17.34
CA GLU A 143 -14.65 -18.22 -16.21
C GLU A 143 -13.48 -19.21 -16.27
N PHE A 144 -13.10 -19.71 -15.11
CA PHE A 144 -12.13 -20.79 -14.95
C PHE A 144 -12.52 -21.68 -13.76
N VAL A 145 -11.83 -22.82 -13.64
CA VAL A 145 -11.95 -23.71 -12.47
C VAL A 145 -10.57 -23.95 -11.87
N ASN A 146 -10.48 -24.02 -10.54
CA ASN A 146 -9.24 -24.29 -9.82
C ASN A 146 -9.41 -25.43 -8.79
N PRO A 147 -9.58 -26.69 -9.27
CA PRO A 147 -9.86 -27.81 -8.39
C PRO A 147 -8.69 -28.13 -7.45
N LYS A 148 -8.98 -28.30 -6.17
CA LYS A 148 -8.03 -28.81 -5.17
C LYS A 148 -8.16 -30.33 -5.10
N TYR A 149 -7.10 -31.05 -5.45
CA TYR A 149 -7.08 -32.52 -5.46
C TYR A 149 -6.52 -33.10 -4.15
N LYS A 150 -6.94 -34.32 -3.79
CA LYS A 150 -6.42 -35.03 -2.59
C LYS A 150 -4.95 -35.41 -2.74
N ASP A 151 -4.56 -35.77 -3.96
CA ASP A 151 -3.23 -36.26 -4.30
C ASP A 151 -2.89 -35.93 -5.77
N PHE A 152 -1.68 -36.31 -6.18
CA PHE A 152 -1.14 -36.05 -7.52
C PHE A 152 -1.85 -36.81 -8.65
N SER A 153 -2.69 -37.81 -8.37
CA SER A 153 -3.45 -38.53 -9.42
C SER A 153 -4.51 -37.65 -10.07
N LYS A 154 -4.94 -36.58 -9.38
CA LYS A 154 -6.02 -35.66 -9.80
C LYS A 154 -7.35 -36.35 -10.14
N THR A 155 -7.62 -37.50 -9.51
CA THR A 155 -8.86 -38.28 -9.73
C THR A 155 -9.96 -37.95 -8.71
N SER A 156 -9.62 -37.36 -7.56
CA SER A 156 -10.59 -37.00 -6.53
C SER A 156 -10.31 -35.64 -5.90
N PHE A 157 -11.36 -34.86 -5.69
CA PHE A 157 -11.25 -33.53 -5.07
C PHE A 157 -11.07 -33.62 -3.55
N LYS A 158 -10.22 -32.75 -3.01
CA LYS A 158 -10.04 -32.52 -1.57
C LYS A 158 -11.20 -31.72 -0.98
N SER A 159 -11.82 -30.86 -1.79
CA SER A 159 -12.99 -30.05 -1.46
C SER A 159 -13.78 -29.77 -2.74
N SER A 160 -15.08 -29.51 -2.65
CA SER A 160 -15.90 -29.12 -3.81
C SER A 160 -15.28 -27.96 -4.59
N THR A 161 -15.35 -28.02 -5.91
CA THR A 161 -14.87 -26.96 -6.83
C THR A 161 -16.05 -26.17 -7.37
N ARG A 162 -15.79 -24.96 -7.84
CA ARG A 162 -16.77 -24.07 -8.49
C ARG A 162 -16.15 -23.38 -9.71
N LEU A 163 -17.01 -22.80 -10.53
CA LEU A 163 -16.60 -21.78 -11.50
C LEU A 163 -16.19 -20.52 -10.74
N GLU A 164 -15.14 -19.88 -11.22
CA GLU A 164 -14.61 -18.63 -10.70
C GLU A 164 -14.32 -17.70 -11.89
N CYS A 165 -14.39 -16.40 -11.67
CA CYS A 165 -13.91 -15.39 -12.61
C CYS A 165 -13.07 -14.37 -11.83
N MET A 166 -12.19 -13.64 -12.51
CA MET A 166 -11.34 -12.63 -11.89
C MET A 166 -11.70 -11.25 -12.42
N MET A 167 -11.96 -10.27 -11.55
CA MET A 167 -12.26 -8.90 -12.00
C MET A 167 -11.14 -8.30 -12.87
N GLN A 168 -9.88 -8.65 -12.59
CA GLN A 168 -8.73 -8.21 -13.37
C GLN A 168 -8.58 -8.90 -14.74
N ASP A 169 -9.49 -9.81 -15.10
CA ASP A 169 -9.61 -10.37 -16.44
C ASP A 169 -10.51 -9.54 -17.37
N TYR A 170 -11.13 -8.47 -16.87
CA TYR A 170 -11.89 -7.50 -17.68
C TYR A 170 -11.16 -7.05 -18.97
N PRO A 171 -9.83 -6.79 -18.97
CA PRO A 171 -9.11 -6.45 -20.21
C PRO A 171 -9.24 -7.47 -21.35
N LYS A 172 -9.61 -8.73 -21.07
CA LYS A 172 -9.81 -9.77 -22.11
C LYS A 172 -11.06 -9.55 -22.96
N THR A 173 -12.03 -8.76 -22.49
CA THR A 173 -13.29 -8.51 -23.21
C THR A 173 -13.15 -7.34 -24.17
N LEU A 174 -12.17 -6.47 -23.91
CA LEU A 174 -11.94 -5.25 -24.66
C LEU A 174 -11.41 -5.50 -26.08
N SER A 175 -11.73 -4.57 -26.97
CA SER A 175 -11.17 -4.54 -28.32
C SER A 175 -9.66 -4.25 -28.31
N LEU A 176 -8.96 -4.62 -29.39
CA LEU A 176 -7.51 -4.38 -29.52
C LEU A 176 -7.12 -2.89 -29.56
N SER A 177 -8.07 -1.98 -29.79
CA SER A 177 -7.84 -0.53 -29.74
C SER A 177 -7.92 0.04 -28.32
N ALA A 178 -8.38 -0.73 -27.33
CA ALA A 178 -8.48 -0.28 -25.95
C ALA A 178 -7.09 -0.04 -25.35
N ARG A 179 -6.94 1.08 -24.66
CA ARG A 179 -5.70 1.52 -24.02
C ARG A 179 -5.65 0.97 -22.60
N VAL A 180 -5.23 -0.29 -22.49
CA VAL A 180 -4.97 -0.97 -21.22
C VAL A 180 -3.53 -0.73 -20.77
N ARG A 181 -3.34 -0.20 -19.56
CA ARG A 181 -2.03 0.13 -18.98
C ARG A 181 -1.94 -0.33 -17.52
N PHE A 182 -0.75 -0.19 -16.97
CA PHE A 182 -0.52 -0.24 -15.53
C PHE A 182 0.43 0.86 -15.10
N ILE A 183 0.35 1.23 -13.83
CA ILE A 183 1.26 2.16 -13.17
C ILE A 183 1.92 1.46 -11.99
N VAL A 184 3.25 1.60 -11.88
CA VAL A 184 3.99 1.09 -10.72
C VAL A 184 4.11 2.21 -9.70
N MET A 185 3.56 1.97 -8.51
CA MET A 185 3.56 2.90 -7.39
C MET A 185 4.54 2.45 -6.32
N ASP A 186 4.96 3.39 -5.47
CA ASP A 186 5.67 3.10 -4.23
C ASP A 186 4.82 2.20 -3.33
N THR A 187 5.38 1.04 -2.92
CA THR A 187 4.64 0.01 -2.19
C THR A 187 4.05 0.56 -0.89
N GLU A 188 4.79 1.38 -0.14
CA GLU A 188 4.35 1.91 1.15
C GLU A 188 3.17 2.89 1.01
N ARG A 189 3.04 3.55 -0.14
CA ARG A 189 1.92 4.48 -0.43
C ARG A 189 0.70 3.77 -0.98
N ALA A 190 0.89 2.70 -1.73
CA ALA A 190 -0.16 2.08 -2.52
C ALA A 190 -0.65 0.75 -1.96
N TYR A 191 0.08 0.10 -1.06
CA TYR A 191 -0.19 -1.30 -0.75
C TYR A 191 0.22 -1.77 0.66
N ALA A 192 -0.74 -1.84 1.59
CA ALA A 192 -0.61 -2.62 2.82
C ALA A 192 -1.88 -3.46 3.07
N PRO A 193 -1.96 -4.64 2.43
CA PRO A 193 -3.11 -5.53 2.58
C PRO A 193 -3.02 -6.33 3.89
N MET A 194 -4.19 -6.62 4.47
CA MET A 194 -4.34 -7.52 5.60
C MET A 194 -4.94 -8.84 5.13
N MET A 195 -4.10 -9.84 4.85
CA MET A 195 -4.52 -11.13 4.27
C MET A 195 -4.12 -12.34 5.13
N ASN A 196 -3.11 -12.21 5.99
CA ASN A 196 -2.57 -13.33 6.76
C ASN A 196 -2.96 -13.20 8.24
N ASN A 197 -3.46 -14.30 8.81
CA ASN A 197 -3.66 -14.43 10.25
C ASN A 197 -2.31 -14.63 10.97
N PRO A 198 -2.24 -14.45 12.31
CA PRO A 198 -0.98 -14.61 13.06
C PRO A 198 -0.29 -15.97 12.89
N GLU A 199 -1.04 -17.06 12.73
CA GLU A 199 -0.48 -18.41 12.56
C GLU A 199 0.21 -18.59 11.22
N ASP A 200 -0.32 -18.01 10.15
CA ASP A 200 0.26 -18.04 8.82
C ASP A 200 1.42 -17.06 8.68
N VAL A 201 1.38 -15.91 9.38
CA VAL A 201 2.49 -14.96 9.48
C VAL A 201 3.74 -15.62 10.04
N ALA A 202 3.60 -16.48 11.05
CA ALA A 202 4.72 -17.22 11.63
C ALA A 202 5.43 -18.16 10.63
N LYS A 203 4.79 -18.50 9.51
CA LYS A 203 5.33 -19.33 8.42
C LYS A 203 5.95 -18.51 7.29
N VAL A 204 5.78 -17.20 7.30
CA VAL A 204 6.31 -16.30 6.26
C VAL A 204 7.83 -16.17 6.46
N PRO A 205 8.66 -16.42 5.42
CA PRO A 205 10.10 -16.29 5.51
C PRO A 205 10.54 -14.88 5.93
N LYS A 206 11.58 -14.77 6.76
CA LYS A 206 12.17 -13.49 7.16
C LYS A 206 12.54 -12.67 5.92
N GLY A 207 12.15 -11.39 5.91
CA GLY A 207 12.37 -10.47 4.78
C GLY A 207 11.27 -10.49 3.70
N SER A 208 10.28 -11.39 3.80
CA SER A 208 9.07 -11.33 2.98
C SER A 208 8.01 -10.46 3.63
N PRO A 209 7.12 -9.80 2.86
CA PRO A 209 6.01 -9.04 3.42
C PRO A 209 5.04 -9.93 4.21
N TYR A 210 4.77 -9.58 5.47
CA TYR A 210 3.89 -10.38 6.34
C TYR A 210 2.41 -10.26 5.99
N HIS A 211 1.95 -9.11 5.49
CA HIS A 211 0.53 -8.85 5.16
C HIS A 211 -0.45 -9.23 6.28
N SER A 212 -0.03 -9.01 7.53
CA SER A 212 -0.83 -9.17 8.75
C SER A 212 -1.50 -7.86 9.15
N ALA A 213 -2.43 -7.92 10.10
CA ALA A 213 -3.02 -6.74 10.72
C ALA A 213 -1.94 -5.80 11.27
N THR A 214 -1.00 -6.33 12.06
CA THR A 214 0.16 -5.59 12.59
C THR A 214 0.94 -4.90 11.48
N SER A 215 1.34 -5.62 10.43
CA SER A 215 2.19 -5.06 9.37
C SER A 215 1.45 -4.00 8.53
N SER A 216 0.14 -4.16 8.38
CA SER A 216 -0.70 -3.21 7.63
C SER A 216 -0.87 -1.92 8.42
N GLU A 217 -1.19 -2.02 9.72
CA GLU A 217 -1.28 -0.88 10.63
C GLU A 217 0.05 -0.12 10.72
N MET A 218 1.18 -0.83 10.84
CA MET A 218 2.51 -0.19 10.82
C MET A 218 2.84 0.49 9.48
N ALA A 219 2.40 -0.08 8.35
CA ALA A 219 2.62 0.53 7.04
C ALA A 219 1.84 1.83 6.88
N ILE A 220 0.62 1.92 7.43
CA ILE A 220 -0.18 3.15 7.49
C ILE A 220 0.59 4.24 8.23
N TYR A 221 1.12 3.93 9.41
CA TYR A 221 1.89 4.88 10.21
C TYR A 221 3.15 5.38 9.49
N ARG A 222 3.90 4.47 8.86
CA ARG A 222 5.07 4.83 8.05
C ARG A 222 4.70 5.71 6.86
N ALA A 223 3.62 5.38 6.16
CA ALA A 223 3.17 6.15 5.01
C ALA A 223 2.77 7.58 5.41
N ASN A 224 2.19 7.79 6.60
CA ASN A 224 1.86 9.12 7.10
C ASN A 224 3.12 9.92 7.45
N GLY A 225 4.08 9.30 8.14
CA GLY A 225 5.38 9.93 8.42
C GLY A 225 6.10 10.36 7.14
N LYS A 226 6.11 9.51 6.11
CA LYS A 226 6.72 9.83 4.80
C LYS A 226 6.06 11.04 4.12
N ILE A 227 4.73 11.12 4.14
CA ILE A 227 3.99 12.25 3.54
C ILE A 227 4.30 13.55 4.29
N LEU A 228 4.31 13.52 5.61
CA LEU A 228 4.65 14.70 6.42
C LEU A 228 6.09 15.16 6.15
N ARG A 229 7.05 14.23 5.99
CA ARG A 229 8.42 14.59 5.59
C ARG A 229 8.48 15.28 4.23
N GLU A 230 7.71 14.79 3.26
CA GLU A 230 7.59 15.45 1.95
C GLU A 230 6.93 16.83 2.03
N ALA A 231 6.05 17.04 3.01
CA ALA A 231 5.48 18.35 3.33
C ALA A 231 6.44 19.26 4.11
N GLY A 232 7.67 18.81 4.40
CA GLY A 232 8.70 19.59 5.10
C GLY A 232 8.77 19.36 6.61
N CYS A 233 7.94 18.48 7.18
CA CYS A 233 8.05 18.13 8.59
C CYS A 233 9.34 17.33 8.84
N LYS A 234 10.08 17.70 9.88
CA LYS A 234 11.17 16.87 10.40
C LYS A 234 10.51 15.70 11.15
N ILE A 235 10.74 14.47 10.70
CA ILE A 235 10.25 13.25 11.37
C ILE A 235 11.38 12.24 11.31
N THR A 236 11.89 11.73 12.44
CA THR A 236 12.96 10.72 12.39
C THR A 236 12.48 9.40 11.83
N ASP A 237 13.42 8.59 11.34
CA ASP A 237 13.14 7.25 10.84
C ASP A 237 12.56 6.33 11.92
N PRO A 238 11.64 5.41 11.55
CA PRO A 238 11.09 4.42 12.47
C PRO A 238 12.22 3.64 13.17
N ILE A 239 12.14 3.50 14.50
CA ILE A 239 13.01 2.59 15.26
C ILE A 239 12.62 1.16 14.87
N ILE A 240 13.63 0.35 14.58
CA ILE A 240 13.46 -1.09 14.33
C ILE A 240 13.65 -1.80 15.67
N GLU A 241 12.55 -2.28 16.25
CA GLU A 241 12.56 -3.03 17.52
C GLU A 241 11.71 -4.29 17.44
N GLU A 242 12.11 -5.30 18.22
CA GLU A 242 11.31 -6.50 18.49
C GLU A 242 10.40 -6.22 19.70
N PHE A 243 9.10 -6.46 19.52
CA PHE A 243 7.99 -5.85 20.28
C PHE A 243 8.12 -5.85 21.83
N ASN A 244 7.91 -4.65 22.43
CA ASN A 244 7.81 -4.25 23.85
C ASN A 244 9.06 -3.61 24.52
N GLY A 245 9.55 -2.52 23.91
CA GLY A 245 10.46 -1.52 24.51
C GLY A 245 10.40 -0.14 23.82
N GLN A 246 9.25 0.19 23.20
CA GLN A 246 9.11 1.34 22.30
C GLN A 246 8.77 2.63 23.07
N GLU A 247 9.67 3.62 23.06
CA GLU A 247 9.39 5.01 23.45
C GLU A 247 9.40 5.88 22.18
N ARG A 248 8.24 6.38 21.74
CA ARG A 248 8.13 7.40 20.68
C ARG A 248 6.84 8.21 20.75
N SER A 249 6.93 9.40 20.18
CA SER A 249 5.87 10.37 20.12
C SER A 249 4.68 9.97 19.23
N THR A 250 3.47 10.22 19.73
CA THR A 250 2.21 10.02 19.02
C THR A 250 1.51 11.35 18.84
N LEU A 251 1.19 11.71 17.60
CA LEU A 251 0.29 12.82 17.32
C LEU A 251 -1.02 12.25 16.79
N VAL A 252 -2.16 12.77 17.24
CA VAL A 252 -3.46 12.47 16.61
C VAL A 252 -4.17 13.78 16.39
N ILE A 253 -4.58 14.04 15.15
CA ILE A 253 -5.37 15.23 14.80
C ILE A 253 -6.74 14.75 14.33
N LYS A 254 -7.81 15.22 14.97
CA LYS A 254 -9.19 14.93 14.61
C LYS A 254 -9.92 16.23 14.28
N GLY A 255 -10.58 16.28 13.13
CA GLY A 255 -11.36 17.44 12.69
C GLY A 255 -10.58 18.43 11.81
N HIS A 256 -11.13 19.64 11.66
CA HIS A 256 -10.71 20.64 10.66
C HIS A 256 -10.00 21.83 11.30
N ASN A 257 -9.32 22.65 10.48
CA ASN A 257 -8.76 23.93 10.89
C ASN A 257 -7.71 23.83 12.02
N VAL A 258 -6.79 22.88 11.91
CA VAL A 258 -5.61 22.79 12.80
C VAL A 258 -4.35 23.08 11.99
N ALA A 259 -3.55 24.03 12.46
CA ALA A 259 -2.19 24.28 11.98
C ALA A 259 -1.20 23.85 13.06
N ILE A 260 -0.06 23.30 12.63
CA ILE A 260 1.04 22.95 13.52
C ILE A 260 2.27 23.71 13.05
N GLU A 261 2.83 24.50 13.96
CA GLU A 261 4.00 25.34 13.70
C GLU A 261 5.00 25.09 14.84
N ASP A 262 6.25 24.78 14.52
CA ASP A 262 7.34 24.61 15.50
C ASP A 262 7.00 23.74 16.73
N LEU A 263 6.28 22.64 16.53
CA LEU A 263 5.92 21.69 17.59
C LEU A 263 7.03 20.66 17.83
N THR A 264 7.61 20.67 19.02
CA THR A 264 8.44 19.57 19.54
C THR A 264 7.57 18.62 20.37
N LEU A 265 7.52 17.34 20.00
CA LEU A 265 6.71 16.35 20.69
C LEU A 265 7.60 15.19 21.16
N ASP A 266 7.57 14.92 22.47
CA ASP A 266 8.19 13.79 23.17
C ASP A 266 7.13 13.08 24.04
N GLY A 267 6.30 12.25 23.43
CA GLY A 267 5.12 11.64 24.07
C GLY A 267 3.86 11.72 23.20
N ALA A 268 2.67 11.62 23.78
CA ALA A 268 1.40 11.68 23.05
C ALA A 268 0.76 13.08 23.07
N LEU A 269 0.24 13.51 21.93
CA LEU A 269 -0.61 14.70 21.79
C LEU A 269 -1.81 14.35 20.92
N ILE A 270 -3.02 14.52 21.47
CA ILE A 270 -4.27 14.39 20.73
C ILE A 270 -4.90 15.78 20.61
N ILE A 271 -5.05 16.25 19.37
CA ILE A 271 -5.75 17.48 19.02
C ILE A 271 -7.09 17.06 18.43
N SER A 272 -8.19 17.54 18.99
CA SER A 272 -9.53 17.29 18.48
C SER A 272 -10.28 18.60 18.33
N SER A 273 -10.77 18.85 17.12
CA SER A 273 -11.64 19.98 16.82
C SER A 273 -13.03 19.69 17.37
N ALA A 274 -13.70 20.72 17.87
CA ALA A 274 -15.10 20.59 18.26
C ALA A 274 -15.99 20.27 17.06
N GLU A 275 -17.11 19.59 17.31
CA GLU A 275 -18.13 19.31 16.30
C GLU A 275 -18.69 20.64 15.73
N GLY A 276 -18.82 20.74 14.40
CA GLY A 276 -19.29 21.95 13.72
C GLY A 276 -18.24 23.08 13.56
N ALA A 277 -16.96 22.81 13.79
CA ALA A 277 -15.87 23.80 13.67
C ALA A 277 -15.36 24.05 12.24
N GLU A 278 -16.14 23.71 11.20
CA GLU A 278 -15.73 23.83 9.78
C GLU A 278 -15.43 25.28 9.37
N ASP A 279 -16.19 26.24 9.91
CA ASP A 279 -15.99 27.67 9.70
C ASP A 279 -15.17 28.35 10.83
N ALA A 280 -14.65 27.56 11.77
CA ALA A 280 -13.88 28.11 12.88
C ALA A 280 -12.50 28.59 12.43
N LYS A 281 -11.93 29.54 13.19
CA LYS A 281 -10.55 30.00 12.97
C LYS A 281 -9.58 28.82 13.16
N VAL A 282 -8.52 28.83 12.35
CA VAL A 282 -7.45 27.84 12.46
C VAL A 282 -6.80 27.90 13.84
N ALA A 283 -6.87 26.80 14.58
CA ALA A 283 -6.14 26.62 15.82
C ALA A 283 -4.69 26.28 15.49
N THR A 284 -3.76 27.15 15.88
CA THR A 284 -2.32 26.93 15.66
C THR A 284 -1.71 26.35 16.92
N VAL A 285 -1.09 25.18 16.80
CA VAL A 285 -0.39 24.50 17.89
C VAL A 285 1.10 24.72 17.72
N ILE A 286 1.71 25.37 18.73
CA ILE A 286 3.14 25.72 18.80
C ILE A 286 3.69 25.30 20.16
N GLY A 287 4.95 24.88 20.19
CA GLY A 287 5.71 24.72 21.44
C GLY A 287 6.21 23.30 21.69
N LYS A 288 6.40 22.94 22.96
CA LYS A 288 6.96 21.65 23.36
C LYS A 288 5.97 20.87 24.22
N VAL A 289 5.73 19.60 23.87
CA VAL A 289 4.94 18.65 24.65
C VAL A 289 5.83 17.49 25.05
N GLN A 290 5.86 17.18 26.36
CA GLN A 290 6.59 16.05 26.90
C GLN A 290 5.71 15.25 27.87
N ASN A 291 5.50 13.96 27.62
CA ASN A 291 4.79 13.03 28.50
C ASN A 291 5.17 11.57 28.18
N LYS A 292 4.70 10.61 28.98
CA LYS A 292 5.04 9.18 28.82
C LYS A 292 4.38 8.51 27.60
N GLY A 293 3.40 9.15 26.98
CA GLY A 293 2.81 8.75 25.72
C GLY A 293 2.07 7.41 25.73
N PHE A 294 2.04 6.76 24.57
CA PHE A 294 1.40 5.45 24.38
C PHE A 294 2.44 4.35 24.24
N ILE A 295 2.12 3.18 24.76
CA ILE A 295 2.89 1.94 24.55
C ILE A 295 2.04 0.88 23.87
N LEU A 296 2.71 -0.06 23.19
CA LEU A 296 2.06 -1.22 22.61
C LEU A 296 2.16 -2.42 23.56
N GLU A 297 1.06 -2.75 24.22
CA GLU A 297 0.97 -3.91 25.10
C GLU A 297 0.66 -5.17 24.29
N LYS A 298 1.55 -6.16 24.34
CA LYS A 298 1.33 -7.45 23.67
C LYS A 298 0.10 -8.14 24.26
N VAL A 299 -0.76 -8.67 23.39
CA VAL A 299 -1.87 -9.51 23.83
C VAL A 299 -1.59 -11.00 23.60
N ASP A 300 -2.18 -11.83 24.44
CA ASP A 300 -2.12 -13.29 24.30
C ASP A 300 -3.45 -13.87 23.79
N LYS A 301 -3.55 -15.19 23.79
CA LYS A 301 -4.75 -15.90 23.30
C LYS A 301 -5.99 -15.72 24.20
N SER A 302 -5.82 -15.25 25.44
CA SER A 302 -6.92 -14.97 26.38
C SER A 302 -7.65 -13.67 26.05
N GLU A 303 -7.07 -12.81 25.21
CA GLU A 303 -7.69 -11.57 24.76
C GLU A 303 -9.04 -11.82 24.08
N THR A 304 -10.08 -11.11 24.54
CA THR A 304 -11.45 -11.29 24.04
C THR A 304 -11.71 -10.52 22.76
N SER A 305 -11.06 -9.36 22.56
CA SER A 305 -11.17 -8.57 21.34
C SER A 305 -10.48 -9.27 20.17
N GLU A 306 -11.25 -9.63 19.15
CA GLU A 306 -10.70 -10.20 17.92
C GLU A 306 -9.72 -9.25 17.24
N ILE A 307 -10.04 -7.95 17.19
CA ILE A 307 -9.19 -6.93 16.58
C ILE A 307 -7.83 -6.86 17.32
N ALA A 308 -7.83 -6.93 18.65
CA ALA A 308 -6.59 -6.98 19.42
C ALA A 308 -5.83 -8.29 19.18
N ARG A 309 -6.51 -9.44 19.17
CA ARG A 309 -5.89 -10.76 18.90
C ARG A 309 -5.22 -10.83 17.54
N ILE A 310 -5.88 -10.37 16.47
CA ILE A 310 -5.33 -10.48 15.11
C ILE A 310 -4.15 -9.53 14.89
N ARG A 311 -4.14 -8.35 15.55
CA ARG A 311 -3.02 -7.40 15.48
C ARG A 311 -1.89 -7.72 16.46
N GLY A 312 -2.17 -8.52 17.49
CA GLY A 312 -1.18 -8.99 18.47
C GLY A 312 -0.82 -7.98 19.56
N PHE A 313 -1.49 -6.83 19.63
CA PHE A 313 -1.26 -5.82 20.67
C PHE A 313 -2.49 -4.94 20.94
N LYS A 314 -2.44 -4.22 22.07
CA LYS A 314 -3.29 -3.09 22.43
C LYS A 314 -2.44 -1.84 22.58
N ILE A 315 -3.02 -0.69 22.28
CA ILE A 315 -2.38 0.61 22.56
C ILE A 315 -2.83 1.01 23.96
N LYS A 316 -1.87 1.27 24.85
CA LYS A 316 -2.12 1.65 26.24
C LYS A 316 -1.57 3.04 26.50
N ASP A 317 -2.41 3.88 27.11
CA ASP A 317 -1.99 5.17 27.65
C ASP A 317 -1.17 4.95 28.91
N VAL A 318 0.01 5.58 28.95
CA VAL A 318 0.88 5.58 30.10
C VAL A 318 0.86 7.00 30.62
N GLU A 319 -0.04 7.31 31.55
CA GLU A 319 -0.02 8.60 32.28
C GLU A 319 1.27 8.74 33.11
#